data_AF-A0A8T4HAD6-F1
#
_entry.id   AF-A0A8T4HAD6-F1
#
_cell.length_a   1.000
_cell.length_b   1.000
_cell.length_c   1.000
_cell.angle_alpha   90.00
_cell.angle_beta   90.00
_cell.angle_gamma   90.00
#
_symmetry.space_group_name_H-M   'P 1'
#
loop_
_entity.id
_entity.type
_entity.pdbx_description
1 polymer ?
#
loop_
_entity_poly.entity_id
_entity_poly.type
_entity_poly.pdbx_seq_one_letter_code
_entity_poly.pdbx_strand_id
1 'polypeptide(L)'
;MKRTNISLSCLAVIFLLSSCYTSKISHGNLTVDSPTVKVNSVKNHSLIEGLIPLNKGYEAKNFVGDKTNYMTKSQITFVDGLLRFITLGIYTPSTTSFHVHENESLAK
;
A
#
# COMPACT_ATOMS: atom_id res chain seq x y z
N MET A 1 33.76 -11.49 -21.50
CA MET A 1 33.18 -10.16 -21.21
C MET A 1 31.69 -10.00 -21.53
N LYS A 2 31.12 -10.55 -22.61
CA LYS A 2 29.67 -10.37 -22.91
C LYS A 2 28.72 -11.09 -21.94
N ARG A 3 29.11 -12.27 -21.42
CA ARG A 3 28.28 -13.08 -20.50
C ARG A 3 28.14 -12.47 -19.09
N THR A 4 29.19 -11.82 -18.58
CA THR A 4 29.17 -11.15 -17.27
C THR A 4 28.29 -9.90 -17.26
N ASN A 5 28.28 -9.12 -18.36
CA ASN A 5 27.44 -7.92 -18.47
C ASN A 5 25.94 -8.27 -18.58
N ILE A 6 25.58 -9.38 -19.23
CA ILE A 6 24.20 -9.88 -19.29
C ILE A 6 23.74 -10.37 -17.91
N SER A 7 24.59 -11.08 -17.18
CA SER A 7 24.31 -11.55 -15.82
C SER A 7 24.03 -10.39 -14.85
N LEU A 8 24.82 -9.32 -14.91
CA LEU A 8 24.65 -8.14 -14.06
C LEU A 8 23.35 -7.36 -14.37
N SER A 9 22.94 -7.30 -15.64
CA SER A 9 21.70 -6.67 -16.07
C SER A 9 20.46 -7.44 -15.57
N CYS A 10 20.47 -8.78 -15.64
CA CYS A 10 19.38 -9.61 -15.11
C CYS A 10 19.20 -9.44 -13.59
N LEU A 11 20.30 -9.27 -12.85
CA LEU A 11 20.23 -9.07 -11.40
C LEU A 11 19.55 -7.73 -11.04
N ALA A 12 19.81 -6.66 -11.80
CA ALA A 12 19.15 -5.37 -11.61
C ALA A 12 17.63 -5.44 -11.88
N VAL A 13 17.21 -6.23 -12.87
CA VAL A 13 15.79 -6.43 -13.20
C VAL A 13 15.04 -7.14 -12.08
N ILE A 14 15.64 -8.12 -11.41
CA ILE A 14 14.99 -8.85 -10.30
C ILE A 14 14.68 -7.92 -9.12
N PHE A 15 15.56 -6.96 -8.82
CA PHE A 15 15.30 -5.96 -7.78
C PHE A 15 14.11 -5.04 -8.13
N LEU A 16 13.93 -4.71 -9.41
CA LEU A 16 12.83 -3.86 -9.89
C LEU A 16 11.45 -4.55 -9.80
N LEU A 17 11.37 -5.88 -9.76
CA LEU A 17 10.09 -6.61 -9.64
C LEU A 17 9.50 -6.60 -8.22
N SER A 18 10.25 -6.22 -7.19
CA SER A 18 9.83 -6.33 -5.78
C SER A 18 8.92 -5.20 -5.26
N SER A 19 8.58 -4.21 -6.10
CA SER A 19 7.90 -2.98 -5.68
C SER A 19 6.36 -3.09 -5.55
N CYS A 20 5.73 -4.16 -6.04
CA CYS A 20 4.28 -4.21 -6.23
C CYS A 20 3.51 -4.93 -5.10
N TYR A 21 3.93 -4.81 -3.84
CA TYR A 21 3.16 -5.40 -2.75
C TYR A 21 1.90 -4.58 -2.48
N THR A 22 0.74 -5.20 -2.76
CA THR A 22 -0.59 -4.66 -2.44
C THR A 22 -1.31 -5.67 -1.57
N SER A 23 -1.73 -5.23 -0.39
CA SER A 23 -2.59 -6.00 0.52
C SER A 23 -3.97 -5.37 0.58
N LYS A 24 -5.00 -6.21 0.46
CA LYS A 24 -6.41 -5.82 0.63
C LYS A 24 -6.96 -6.59 1.82
N ILE A 25 -7.59 -5.87 2.74
CA ILE A 25 -8.25 -6.43 3.92
C ILE A 25 -9.69 -5.94 3.90
N SER A 26 -10.64 -6.87 3.85
CA SER A 26 -12.06 -6.54 3.92
C SER A 26 -12.54 -6.60 5.38
N HIS A 27 -13.36 -5.64 5.76
CA HIS A 27 -13.97 -5.52 7.08
C HIS A 27 -15.50 -5.61 6.95
N GLY A 28 -16.14 -6.28 7.91
CA GLY A 28 -17.58 -6.53 7.90
C GLY A 28 -17.95 -7.64 6.94
N ASN A 29 -19.03 -7.44 6.17
CA ASN A 29 -19.59 -8.45 5.28
C ASN A 29 -19.16 -8.29 3.81
N LEU A 30 -18.10 -7.51 3.54
CA LEU A 30 -17.55 -7.32 2.20
C LEU A 30 -16.61 -8.45 1.83
N THR A 31 -16.76 -8.95 0.60
CA THR A 31 -15.78 -9.83 -0.04
C THR A 31 -14.75 -8.98 -0.80
N VAL A 32 -13.55 -9.53 -1.02
CA VAL A 32 -12.46 -8.84 -1.73
C VAL A 32 -12.83 -8.50 -3.19
N ASP A 33 -13.78 -9.24 -3.75
CA ASP A 33 -14.26 -9.10 -5.13
C ASP A 33 -15.46 -8.15 -5.28
N SER A 34 -15.99 -7.62 -4.16
CA SER A 34 -17.14 -6.72 -4.20
C SER A 34 -16.80 -5.38 -4.86
N PRO A 35 -17.76 -4.77 -5.60
CA PRO A 35 -17.57 -3.46 -6.23
C PRO A 35 -17.42 -2.40 -5.14
N THR A 36 -16.21 -1.84 -5.05
CA THR A 36 -15.83 -0.89 -4.01
C THR A 36 -15.19 0.35 -4.62
N VAL A 37 -15.52 1.51 -4.05
CA VAL A 37 -15.06 2.82 -4.52
C VAL A 37 -14.12 3.42 -3.48
N LYS A 38 -12.99 3.95 -3.96
CA LYS A 38 -12.02 4.65 -3.11
C LYS A 38 -12.63 5.93 -2.56
N VAL A 39 -12.80 6.00 -1.25
CA VAL A 39 -13.31 7.20 -0.57
C VAL A 39 -12.20 8.09 -0.04
N ASN A 40 -11.10 7.49 0.42
CA ASN A 40 -10.01 8.23 1.03
C ASN A 40 -8.67 7.48 0.93
N SER A 41 -7.56 8.18 1.16
CA SER A 41 -6.24 7.56 1.31
C SER A 41 -5.33 8.36 2.22
N VAL A 42 -4.55 7.65 3.03
CA VAL A 42 -3.56 8.17 3.96
C VAL A 42 -2.18 7.57 3.67
N LYS A 43 -1.13 8.37 3.82
CA LYS A 43 0.25 7.87 3.81
C LYS A 43 0.70 7.47 5.22
N ASN A 44 1.25 6.28 5.32
CA ASN A 44 1.86 5.73 6.52
C ASN A 44 3.37 5.81 6.39
N HIS A 45 4.00 6.41 7.38
CA HIS A 45 5.42 6.64 7.44
C HIS A 45 6.01 5.64 8.42
N SER A 46 6.86 4.76 7.92
CA SER A 46 7.52 3.78 8.77
C SER A 46 9.02 3.85 8.56
N LEU A 47 9.76 3.60 9.63
CA LEU A 47 11.20 3.44 9.61
C LEU A 47 11.57 1.95 9.63
N ILE A 48 12.78 1.67 9.17
CA ILE A 48 13.44 0.35 9.22
C ILE A 48 12.53 -0.72 8.62
N GLU A 49 12.35 -0.67 7.29
CA GLU A 49 11.56 -1.68 6.55
C GLU A 49 10.13 -1.92 7.10
N GLY A 50 9.53 -0.92 7.76
CA GLY A 50 8.19 -1.02 8.34
C GLY A 50 8.13 -1.40 9.82
N LEU A 51 9.28 -1.65 10.47
CA LEU A 51 9.35 -2.12 11.85
C LEU A 51 8.92 -1.05 12.87
N ILE A 52 9.27 0.22 12.62
CA ILE A 52 8.98 1.32 13.52
C ILE A 52 7.98 2.27 12.85
N PRO A 53 6.70 2.26 13.20
CA PRO A 53 5.74 3.22 12.69
C PRO A 53 6.04 4.62 13.29
N LEU A 54 6.09 5.65 12.44
CA LEU A 54 6.22 7.04 12.88
C LEU A 54 4.86 7.66 13.22
N ASN A 55 3.79 7.15 12.60
CA ASN A 55 2.41 7.54 12.87
C ASN A 55 1.90 6.78 14.11
N LYS A 56 1.09 7.42 14.94
CA LYS A 56 0.39 6.76 16.07
C LYS A 56 -0.74 5.79 15.63
N GLY A 57 -0.74 5.36 14.38
CA GLY A 57 -1.89 4.72 13.73
C GLY A 57 -2.95 5.74 13.32
N TYR A 58 -4.02 5.25 12.71
CA TYR A 58 -5.16 6.04 12.26
C TYR A 58 -6.44 5.25 12.53
N GLU A 59 -7.47 5.95 12.98
CA GLU A 59 -8.77 5.33 13.21
C GLU A 59 -9.55 5.31 11.90
N ALA A 60 -9.96 4.11 11.45
CA ALA A 60 -10.72 3.94 10.21
C ALA A 60 -12.00 4.79 10.19
N LYS A 61 -12.63 4.99 11.36
CA LYS A 61 -13.82 5.84 11.53
C LYS A 61 -13.67 7.24 10.94
N ASN A 62 -12.48 7.83 11.00
CA ASN A 62 -12.24 9.17 10.45
C ASN A 62 -12.24 9.21 8.91
N PHE A 63 -12.10 8.04 8.25
CA PHE A 63 -11.99 7.94 6.79
C PHE A 63 -13.21 7.29 6.14
N VAL A 64 -13.91 6.40 6.86
CA VAL A 64 -15.13 5.72 6.38
C VAL A 64 -16.40 6.14 7.11
N GLY A 65 -16.30 6.96 8.17
CA GLY A 65 -17.44 7.36 9.00
C GLY A 65 -17.96 6.21 9.86
N ASP A 66 -19.27 6.14 10.04
CA ASP A 66 -19.95 5.08 10.80
C ASP A 66 -20.21 3.80 9.97
N LYS A 67 -19.59 3.67 8.79
CA LYS A 67 -19.76 2.51 7.91
C LYS A 67 -18.98 1.31 8.47
N THR A 68 -19.69 0.20 8.67
CA THR A 68 -19.11 -1.06 9.15
C THR A 68 -18.50 -1.91 8.04
N ASN A 69 -18.95 -1.68 6.80
CA ASN A 69 -18.54 -2.42 5.61
C ASN A 69 -17.54 -1.60 4.80
N TYR A 70 -16.25 -1.88 4.96
CA TYR A 70 -15.21 -1.20 4.19
C TYR A 70 -14.04 -2.13 3.89
N MET A 71 -13.25 -1.78 2.89
CA MET A 71 -12.02 -2.47 2.51
C MET A 71 -10.85 -1.51 2.64
N THR A 72 -9.79 -1.99 3.28
CA THR A 72 -8.54 -1.28 3.43
C THR A 72 -7.53 -1.88 2.45
N LYS A 73 -7.02 -1.05 1.53
CA LYS A 73 -6.00 -1.42 0.56
C LYS A 73 -4.70 -0.69 0.89
N SER A 74 -3.72 -1.43 1.37
CA SER A 74 -2.36 -0.95 1.63
C SER A 74 -1.45 -1.31 0.47
N GLN A 75 -0.75 -0.31 -0.08
CA GLN A 75 0.13 -0.48 -1.22
C GLN A 75 1.44 0.27 -1.00
N ILE A 76 2.53 -0.34 -1.44
CA ILE A 76 3.80 0.34 -1.66
C ILE A 76 3.82 0.75 -3.13
N THR A 77 4.02 2.04 -3.40
CA THR A 77 4.14 2.51 -4.79
C THR A 77 5.58 2.38 -5.27
N PHE A 78 5.79 2.45 -6.59
CA PHE A 78 7.14 2.47 -7.16
C PHE A 78 8.01 3.59 -6.56
N VAL A 79 7.44 4.78 -6.35
CA VAL A 79 8.15 5.92 -5.74
C VAL A 79 8.49 5.64 -4.28
N ASP A 80 7.57 5.01 -3.54
CA ASP A 80 7.83 4.60 -2.15
C ASP A 80 8.95 3.55 -2.08
N GLY A 81 8.96 2.57 -2.99
CA GLY A 81 10.03 1.57 -3.11
C GLY A 81 11.37 2.15 -3.54
N LEU A 82 11.38 3.11 -4.46
CA LEU A 82 12.58 3.84 -4.86
C LEU A 82 13.16 4.63 -3.69
N LEU A 83 12.30 5.28 -2.90
CA LEU A 83 12.73 6.04 -1.74
C LEU A 83 13.28 5.13 -0.64
N ARG A 84 12.68 3.95 -0.44
CA ARG A 84 13.23 2.90 0.41
C ARG A 84 14.64 2.50 -0.04
N PHE A 85 14.86 2.33 -1.34
CA PHE A 85 16.18 1.99 -1.88
C PHE A 85 17.21 3.10 -1.64
N ILE A 86 16.87 4.35 -1.94
CA ILE A 86 17.77 5.51 -1.74
C ILE A 86 18.12 5.71 -0.25
N THR A 87 17.16 5.43 0.64
CA THR A 87 17.35 5.54 2.09
C THR A 87 17.90 4.26 2.72
N LEU A 88 18.34 3.28 1.92
CA LEU A 88 18.88 1.99 2.38
C LEU A 88 17.94 1.24 3.34
N GLY A 89 16.63 1.35 3.14
CA GLY A 89 15.61 0.71 3.96
C GLY A 89 15.28 1.43 5.26
N ILE A 90 15.93 2.57 5.55
CA ILE A 90 15.67 3.35 6.77
C ILE A 90 14.28 3.97 6.73
N TYR A 91 13.81 4.43 5.57
CA TYR A 91 12.50 5.06 5.42
C TYR A 91 11.65 4.35 4.38
N THR A 92 10.56 3.74 4.84
CA THR A 92 9.67 2.91 4.02
C THR A 92 8.25 3.43 4.13
N PRO A 93 7.87 4.42 3.30
CA PRO A 93 6.49 4.89 3.26
C PRO A 93 5.58 3.84 2.62
N SER A 94 4.33 3.77 3.06
CA SER A 94 3.26 3.00 2.43
C SER A 94 2.00 3.84 2.34
N THR A 95 1.11 3.52 1.40
CA THR A 95 -0.15 4.24 1.24
C THR A 95 -1.31 3.30 1.54
N THR A 96 -2.15 3.68 2.49
CA THR A 96 -3.38 2.95 2.79
C THR A 96 -4.58 3.72 2.26
N SER A 97 -5.37 3.05 1.44
CA SER A 97 -6.60 3.58 0.86
C SER A 97 -7.81 2.86 1.43
N PHE A 98 -8.87 3.62 1.66
CA PHE A 98 -10.14 3.13 2.16
C PHE A 98 -11.12 3.09 1.01
N HIS A 99 -11.78 1.95 0.88
CA HIS A 99 -12.80 1.70 -0.12
C HIS A 99 -14.08 1.29 0.59
N VAL A 100 -15.21 1.79 0.13
CA VAL A 100 -16.53 1.40 0.64
C VAL A 100 -17.34 0.80 -0.50
N HIS A 101 -18.39 0.08 -0.19
CA HIS A 101 -19.28 -0.46 -1.22
C HIS A 101 -19.86 0.68 -2.07
N GLU A 102 -19.93 0.49 -3.39
CA GLU A 102 -20.39 1.52 -4.33
C GLU A 102 -21.75 2.13 -3.93
N ASN A 103 -22.71 1.28 -3.56
CA ASN A 103 -24.05 1.71 -3.12
C ASN A 103 -24.03 2.59 -1.86
N GLU A 104 -23.05 2.40 -0.97
CA GLU A 104 -22.93 3.22 0.24
C GLU A 104 -22.19 4.54 -0.04
N SER A 105 -21.34 4.61 -1.07
CA SER A 105 -20.63 5.85 -1.43
C SER A 105 -21.53 6.92 -2.05
N LEU A 106 -22.65 6.50 -2.66
CA LEU A 106 -23.60 7.38 -3.34
C LEU A 106 -24.73 7.89 -2.43
N ALA A 107 -24.94 7.26 -1.27
CA ALA A 107 -25.98 7.62 -0.30
C ALA A 107 -25.61 8.80 0.62
N LYS A 108 -24.74 9.70 0.15
CA LYS A 108 -24.27 10.87 0.91
C LYS A 108 -25.22 12.05 0.77
#